data_AF-A0A8J8NT17-F1
#
_entry.id   AF-A0A8J8NT17-F1
#
_cell.length_a   1.000
_cell.length_b   1.000
_cell.length_c   1.000
_cell.angle_alpha   90.00
_cell.angle_beta   90.00
_cell.angle_gamma   90.00
#
_symmetry.space_group_name_H-M   'P 1'
#
loop_
_entity.id
_entity.type
_entity.pdbx_description
1 polymer ?
#
loop_
_entity_poly.entity_id
_entity_poly.type
_entity_poly.pdbx_seq_one_letter_code
_entity_poly.pdbx_strand_id
1 'polypeptide(L)'
;MSMSKQSTRRQQPVLQEQASQIRKMARTELDELRESLRYAEYLLQKTRQEKEQIETELQTHDAKVTDVRREVARKEQENRELMGEVEVLSGQAQFAQMTASKVQELARAKLQQLQSEIGAREEEIRRLGQHIGQHEGKLSTMQVVNHIESSEIKGQQELIEKKDRQIQDLQNELEETRRRLDQVVMTRKSEGTALLEIEHYKADNERLVQMLAATKEFSAFGKLALDTAENTIRYMNPGQAAKDKKLEKCHSRAPKATTTLKDFKGEEEDWIPEEAFRVAHDFRNRCASTVSQALMNQLLADLNKIWRDREKKSVSRVQNNSHREIQYLRRQISFRKPYDQVMQDQDIRRLKKTIKDTQSALRENVAIIEESNHKGPLEGLTLVDSTVKFTNQVLEERRRLQDENEGLRRQVEALQEARKQDGFEREKFYEGAAWMGKQAVTECDTGLKRFETVKGDYKKRIDESGKDVFMRERISEWVVDSCERIARETRDHTQALLENAMRNKNANEKFITSTLYDVTR
;
A
#
# COMPACT_ATOMS: atom_id res chain seq x y z
N MET A 1 77.75 -48.95 153.47
CA MET A 1 76.82 -48.89 154.63
C MET A 1 76.09 -50.23 154.66
N SER A 2 76.38 -51.20 155.55
CA SER A 2 76.08 -51.23 157.00
C SER A 2 74.59 -50.95 157.24
N MET A 3 73.74 -51.74 157.90
CA MET A 3 73.88 -52.96 158.73
C MET A 3 72.47 -53.59 158.95
N SER A 4 72.40 -54.70 159.71
CA SER A 4 71.22 -55.35 160.35
C SER A 4 70.57 -56.49 159.53
N LYS A 5 70.71 -57.82 159.78
CA LYS A 5 70.65 -58.69 161.00
C LYS A 5 69.37 -58.43 161.81
N GLN A 6 68.57 -59.38 162.30
CA GLN A 6 68.65 -60.83 162.51
C GLN A 6 67.26 -61.35 162.97
N SER A 7 67.08 -62.68 163.03
CA SER A 7 66.02 -63.43 163.75
C SER A 7 64.70 -63.62 162.96
N THR A 8 64.02 -64.76 162.91
CA THR A 8 63.95 -65.89 163.84
C THR A 8 63.45 -67.15 163.09
N ARG A 9 63.98 -68.30 163.50
CA ARG A 9 63.80 -69.64 162.93
C ARG A 9 62.72 -70.37 163.74
N ARG A 10 61.69 -70.94 163.07
CA ARG A 10 60.94 -72.19 163.40
C ARG A 10 59.51 -72.12 162.86
N GLN A 11 59.24 -72.88 161.79
CA GLN A 11 58.00 -73.62 161.45
C GLN A 11 58.04 -74.00 159.96
N GLN A 12 58.92 -74.93 159.60
CA GLN A 12 59.01 -75.61 158.30
C GLN A 12 58.20 -76.93 158.42
N PRO A 13 56.91 -76.96 158.01
CA PRO A 13 56.55 -77.78 156.84
C PRO A 13 55.37 -77.26 155.98
N VAL A 14 54.80 -76.08 156.23
CA VAL A 14 53.63 -75.54 155.48
C VAL A 14 54.05 -74.77 154.20
N LEU A 15 55.28 -74.25 154.17
CA LEU A 15 55.82 -73.48 153.04
C LEU A 15 56.21 -74.34 151.81
N GLN A 16 56.39 -75.64 151.98
CA GLN A 16 56.76 -76.54 150.88
C GLN A 16 55.54 -77.02 150.09
N GLU A 17 54.38 -77.11 150.73
CA GLU A 17 53.09 -77.43 150.12
C GLU A 17 52.48 -76.20 149.43
N GLN A 18 52.60 -75.01 150.02
CA GLN A 18 52.32 -73.73 149.34
C GLN A 18 53.23 -73.50 148.13
N ALA A 19 54.53 -73.82 148.21
CA ALA A 19 55.43 -73.73 147.05
C ALA A 19 55.15 -74.78 145.96
N SER A 20 54.43 -75.86 146.27
CA SER A 20 53.96 -76.86 145.31
C SER A 20 52.65 -76.42 144.64
N GLN A 21 51.72 -75.86 145.41
CA GLN A 21 50.49 -75.26 144.90
C GLN A 21 50.78 -74.03 144.03
N ILE A 22 51.71 -73.16 144.43
CA ILE A 22 52.17 -72.02 143.61
C ILE A 22 52.85 -72.51 142.33
N ARG A 23 53.62 -73.61 142.37
CA ARG A 23 54.20 -74.21 141.16
C ARG A 23 53.17 -74.86 140.24
N LYS A 24 52.08 -75.40 140.78
CA LYS A 24 50.94 -75.90 139.99
C LYS A 24 50.17 -74.73 139.37
N MET A 25 49.85 -73.69 140.12
CA MET A 25 49.20 -72.48 139.60
C MET A 25 50.05 -71.78 138.55
N ALA A 26 51.35 -71.61 138.80
CA ALA A 26 52.26 -71.02 137.82
C ALA A 26 52.41 -71.88 136.55
N ARG A 27 52.24 -73.21 136.65
CA ARG A 27 52.21 -74.10 135.47
C ARG A 27 50.90 -73.99 134.71
N THR A 28 49.76 -73.98 135.40
CA THR A 28 48.46 -73.77 134.74
C THR A 28 48.37 -72.40 134.11
N GLU A 29 48.85 -71.34 134.77
CA GLU A 29 48.96 -69.99 134.19
C GLU A 29 49.94 -69.95 133.02
N LEU A 30 51.09 -70.64 133.10
CA LEU A 30 52.02 -70.72 131.97
C LEU A 30 51.42 -71.49 130.78
N ASP A 31 50.64 -72.54 131.03
CA ASP A 31 50.01 -73.32 129.97
C ASP A 31 48.81 -72.56 129.38
N GLU A 32 48.01 -71.86 130.18
CA GLU A 32 46.97 -70.93 129.72
C GLU A 32 47.55 -69.75 128.93
N LEU A 33 48.68 -69.17 129.38
CA LEU A 33 49.39 -68.12 128.64
C LEU A 33 49.99 -68.66 127.34
N ARG A 34 50.47 -69.92 127.31
CA ARG A 34 50.94 -70.57 126.08
C ARG A 34 49.79 -70.85 125.13
N GLU A 35 48.63 -71.28 125.62
CA GLU A 35 47.44 -71.48 124.81
C GLU A 35 46.88 -70.14 124.30
N SER A 36 46.86 -69.10 125.13
CA SER A 36 46.49 -67.74 124.76
C SER A 36 47.46 -67.15 123.72
N LEU A 37 48.77 -67.36 123.89
CA LEU A 37 49.78 -66.93 122.92
C LEU A 37 49.63 -67.69 121.60
N ARG A 38 49.46 -69.02 121.63
CA ARG A 38 49.20 -69.81 120.41
C ARG A 38 47.91 -69.39 119.72
N TYR A 39 46.87 -69.06 120.47
CA TYR A 39 45.62 -68.55 119.93
C TYR A 39 45.78 -67.15 119.32
N ALA A 40 46.53 -66.27 119.97
CA ALA A 40 46.86 -64.95 119.44
C ALA A 40 47.75 -65.05 118.19
N GLU A 41 48.73 -65.94 118.17
CA GLU A 41 49.57 -66.23 116.99
C GLU A 41 48.74 -66.80 115.84
N TYR A 42 47.82 -67.73 116.13
CA TYR A 42 46.86 -68.25 115.15
C TYR A 42 45.95 -67.15 114.59
N LEU A 43 45.38 -66.28 115.45
CA LEU A 43 44.58 -65.14 115.01
C LEU A 43 45.40 -64.14 114.20
N LEU A 44 46.65 -63.90 114.57
CA LEU A 44 47.56 -63.00 113.86
C LEU A 44 47.97 -63.58 112.50
N GLN A 45 48.17 -64.90 112.42
CA GLN A 45 48.41 -65.60 111.16
C GLN A 45 47.16 -65.59 110.27
N LYS A 46 45.98 -65.84 110.84
CA LYS A 46 44.70 -65.77 110.13
C LYS A 46 44.44 -64.37 109.58
N THR A 47 44.63 -63.32 110.40
CA THR A 47 44.47 -61.93 109.95
C THR A 47 45.53 -61.52 108.93
N ARG A 48 46.76 -62.05 108.99
CA ARG A 48 47.76 -61.88 107.92
C ARG A 48 47.32 -62.53 106.61
N GLN A 49 46.80 -63.75 106.66
CA GLN A 49 46.27 -64.44 105.48
C GLN A 49 45.07 -63.71 104.88
N GLU A 50 44.13 -63.26 105.72
CA GLU A 50 42.98 -62.44 105.28
C GLU A 50 43.46 -61.11 104.68
N LYS A 51 44.46 -60.46 105.29
CA LYS A 51 45.06 -59.25 104.76
C LYS A 51 45.73 -59.49 103.40
N GLU A 52 46.53 -60.54 103.25
CA GLU A 52 47.16 -60.91 101.98
C GLU A 52 46.11 -61.23 100.92
N GLN A 53 45.04 -61.94 101.26
CA GLN A 53 43.91 -62.19 100.37
C GLN A 53 43.28 -60.87 99.91
N ILE A 54 42.94 -59.97 100.83
CA ILE A 54 42.38 -58.64 100.51
C ILE A 54 43.36 -57.83 99.65
N GLU A 55 44.67 -57.85 99.94
CA GLU A 55 45.67 -57.14 99.13
C GLU A 55 45.75 -57.72 97.70
N THR A 56 45.68 -59.04 97.54
CA THR A 56 45.64 -59.66 96.20
C THR A 56 44.34 -59.33 95.47
N GLU A 57 43.19 -59.36 96.15
CA GLU A 57 41.91 -58.94 95.56
C GLU A 57 41.96 -57.48 95.15
N LEU A 58 42.48 -56.60 95.99
CA LEU A 58 42.62 -55.17 95.71
C LEU A 58 43.54 -54.94 94.49
N GLN A 59 44.66 -55.64 94.40
CA GLN A 59 45.54 -55.59 93.21
C GLN A 59 44.83 -56.09 91.95
N THR A 60 44.03 -57.16 92.03
CA THR A 60 43.26 -57.64 90.87
C THR A 60 42.16 -56.66 90.47
N HIS A 61 41.52 -56.00 91.43
CA HIS A 61 40.52 -54.96 91.17
C HIS A 61 41.16 -53.71 90.56
N ASP A 62 42.32 -53.27 91.07
CA ASP A 62 43.08 -52.16 90.50
C ASP A 62 43.51 -52.47 89.06
N ALA A 63 44.00 -53.68 88.79
CA ALA A 63 44.33 -54.12 87.43
C ALA A 63 43.10 -54.02 86.51
N LYS A 64 41.95 -54.57 86.93
CA LYS A 64 40.69 -54.47 86.18
C LYS A 64 40.26 -53.02 85.95
N VAL A 65 40.37 -52.15 86.95
CA VAL A 65 40.04 -50.73 86.81
C VAL A 65 40.98 -50.04 85.82
N THR A 66 42.28 -50.36 85.83
CA THR A 66 43.22 -49.80 84.86
C THR A 66 42.92 -50.26 83.43
N ASP A 67 42.54 -51.52 83.23
CA ASP A 67 42.18 -52.04 81.91
C ASP A 67 40.87 -51.42 81.39
N VAL A 68 39.85 -51.29 82.25
CA VAL A 68 38.61 -50.58 81.90
C VAL A 68 38.89 -49.11 81.58
N ARG A 69 39.77 -48.42 82.32
CA ARG A 69 40.16 -47.03 82.00
C ARG A 69 40.84 -46.92 80.65
N ARG A 70 41.73 -47.86 80.29
CA ARG A 70 42.36 -47.90 78.97
C ARG A 70 41.34 -48.14 77.87
N GLU A 71 40.38 -49.05 78.10
CA GLU A 71 39.33 -49.32 77.13
C GLU A 71 38.40 -48.12 76.95
N VAL A 72 37.99 -47.45 78.03
CA VAL A 72 37.21 -46.21 77.98
C VAL A 72 37.98 -45.12 77.23
N ALA A 73 39.27 -44.90 77.53
CA ALA A 73 40.08 -43.91 76.82
C ALA A 73 40.19 -44.22 75.32
N ARG A 74 40.35 -45.50 74.94
CA ARG A 74 40.34 -45.92 73.53
C ARG A 74 38.99 -45.63 72.89
N LYS A 75 37.87 -45.94 73.56
CA LYS A 75 36.52 -45.68 73.05
C LYS A 75 36.19 -44.19 72.96
N GLU A 76 36.68 -43.38 73.89
CA GLU A 76 36.58 -41.91 73.81
C GLU A 76 37.40 -41.34 72.65
N GLN A 77 38.55 -41.92 72.32
CA GLN A 77 39.31 -41.55 71.14
C GLN A 77 38.56 -41.96 69.85
N GLU A 78 38.11 -43.21 69.74
CA GLU A 78 37.31 -43.69 68.60
C GLU A 78 36.05 -42.81 68.41
N ASN A 79 35.34 -42.45 69.48
CA ASN A 79 34.19 -41.55 69.41
C ASN A 79 34.56 -40.14 68.93
N ARG A 80 35.71 -39.60 69.34
CA ARG A 80 36.17 -38.28 68.86
C ARG A 80 36.51 -38.32 67.36
N GLU A 81 37.14 -39.38 66.90
CA GLU A 81 37.45 -39.59 65.47
C GLU A 81 36.15 -39.71 64.65
N LEU A 82 35.20 -40.55 65.10
CA LEU A 82 33.89 -40.70 64.46
C LEU A 82 33.08 -39.40 64.47
N MET A 83 33.12 -38.62 65.56
CA MET A 83 32.47 -37.30 65.60
C MET A 83 33.09 -36.33 64.60
N GLY A 84 34.42 -36.34 64.44
CA GLY A 84 35.10 -35.55 63.41
C GLY A 84 34.68 -35.96 61.99
N GLU A 85 34.57 -37.25 61.71
CA GLU A 85 34.07 -37.76 60.42
C GLU A 85 32.62 -37.33 60.16
N VAL A 86 31.75 -37.41 61.18
CA VAL A 86 30.35 -36.97 61.08
C VAL A 86 30.26 -35.47 60.79
N GLU A 87 31.10 -34.64 61.41
CA GLU A 87 31.14 -33.19 61.13
C GLU A 87 31.58 -32.90 59.69
N VAL A 88 32.61 -33.59 59.19
CA VAL A 88 33.07 -33.44 57.80
C VAL A 88 31.98 -33.86 56.81
N LEU A 89 31.34 -35.02 57.02
CA LEU A 89 30.26 -35.51 56.16
C LEU A 89 29.04 -34.59 56.23
N SER A 90 28.70 -34.05 57.40
CA SER A 90 27.63 -33.07 57.58
C SER A 90 27.91 -31.78 56.81
N GLY A 91 29.15 -31.27 56.87
CA GLY A 91 29.58 -30.12 56.08
C GLY A 91 29.50 -30.37 54.56
N GLN A 92 29.91 -31.55 54.11
CA GLN A 92 29.79 -31.95 52.70
C GLN A 92 28.32 -32.07 52.25
N ALA A 93 27.45 -32.62 53.10
CA ALA A 93 26.01 -32.74 52.82
C ALA A 93 25.36 -31.35 52.71
N GLN A 94 25.69 -30.41 53.61
CA GLN A 94 25.21 -29.03 53.55
C GLN A 94 25.70 -28.31 52.28
N PHE A 95 26.98 -28.47 51.93
CA PHE A 95 27.52 -27.88 50.70
C PHE A 95 26.84 -28.45 49.43
N ALA A 96 26.61 -29.77 49.39
CA ALA A 96 25.88 -30.42 48.30
C ALA A 96 24.43 -29.91 48.22
N GLN A 97 23.76 -29.74 49.37
CA GLN A 97 22.40 -29.20 49.44
C GLN A 97 22.32 -27.74 48.94
N MET A 98 23.25 -26.88 49.34
CA MET A 98 23.32 -25.50 48.84
C MET A 98 23.59 -25.45 47.34
N THR A 99 24.51 -26.28 46.85
CA THR A 99 24.83 -26.36 45.42
C THR A 99 23.62 -26.84 44.61
N ALA A 100 22.92 -27.87 45.11
CA ALA A 100 21.69 -28.37 44.50
C ALA A 100 20.57 -27.30 44.47
N SER A 101 20.38 -26.55 45.56
CA SER A 101 19.41 -25.44 45.61
C SER A 101 19.75 -24.36 44.59
N LYS A 102 21.03 -23.97 44.47
CA LYS A 102 21.47 -22.96 43.50
C LYS A 102 21.27 -23.42 42.06
N VAL A 103 21.54 -24.68 41.75
CA VAL A 103 21.26 -25.27 40.43
C VAL A 103 19.75 -25.29 40.16
N GLN A 104 18.93 -25.62 41.16
CA GLN A 104 17.48 -25.62 41.03
C GLN A 104 16.91 -24.21 40.80
N GLU A 105 17.43 -23.19 41.48
CA GLU A 105 17.06 -21.78 41.27
C GLU A 105 17.44 -21.30 39.87
N LEU A 106 18.66 -21.61 39.40
CA LEU A 106 19.09 -21.28 38.04
C LEU A 106 18.22 -21.98 36.98
N ALA A 107 17.86 -23.24 37.20
CA ALA A 107 16.96 -23.98 36.32
C ALA A 107 15.56 -23.34 36.30
N ARG A 108 15.02 -22.95 37.47
CA ARG A 108 13.72 -22.24 37.57
C ARG A 108 13.75 -20.89 36.85
N ALA A 109 14.79 -20.08 37.05
CA ALA A 109 14.94 -18.80 36.38
C ALA A 109 15.00 -18.96 34.84
N LYS A 110 15.75 -19.96 34.37
CA LYS A 110 15.85 -20.26 32.93
C LYS A 110 14.52 -20.76 32.34
N LEU A 111 13.77 -21.58 33.09
CA LEU A 111 12.43 -22.02 32.69
C LEU A 111 11.45 -20.84 32.60
N GLN A 112 11.48 -19.92 33.56
CA GLN A 112 10.66 -18.70 33.52
C GLN A 112 11.01 -17.80 32.33
N GLN A 113 12.31 -17.64 32.04
CA GLN A 113 12.76 -16.90 30.85
C GLN A 113 12.21 -17.55 29.57
N LEU A 114 12.39 -18.87 29.40
CA LEU A 114 11.88 -19.58 28.23
C LEU A 114 10.36 -19.50 28.12
N GLN A 115 9.61 -19.55 29.23
CA GLN A 115 8.16 -19.35 29.23
C GLN A 115 7.77 -17.94 28.78
N SER A 116 8.51 -16.90 29.20
CA SER A 116 8.26 -15.53 28.75
C SER A 116 8.56 -15.34 27.27
N GLU A 117 9.61 -15.98 26.75
CA GLU A 117 9.95 -15.97 25.32
C GLU A 117 8.91 -16.71 24.48
N ILE A 118 8.39 -17.84 24.96
CA ILE A 118 7.28 -18.57 24.33
C ILE A 118 6.04 -17.67 24.28
N GLY A 119 5.66 -17.03 25.38
CA GLY A 119 4.50 -16.13 25.42
C GLY A 119 4.65 -14.94 24.46
N ALA A 120 5.84 -14.35 24.36
CA ALA A 120 6.11 -13.28 23.40
C ALA A 120 5.97 -13.74 21.93
N ARG A 121 6.47 -14.95 21.62
CA ARG A 121 6.33 -15.54 20.28
C ARG A 121 4.90 -15.92 19.95
N GLU A 122 4.12 -16.41 20.92
CA GLU A 122 2.69 -16.71 20.74
C GLU A 122 1.88 -15.45 20.45
N GLU A 123 2.20 -14.32 21.09
CA GLU A 123 1.59 -13.02 20.78
C GLU A 123 1.92 -12.55 19.36
N GLU A 124 3.19 -12.70 18.94
CA GLU A 124 3.63 -12.38 17.59
C GLU A 124 2.91 -13.23 16.54
N ILE A 125 2.80 -14.55 16.77
CA ILE A 125 2.04 -15.47 15.91
C ILE A 125 0.58 -15.03 15.81
N ARG A 126 -0.04 -14.63 16.93
CA ARG A 126 -1.44 -14.15 16.93
C ARG A 126 -1.59 -12.86 16.13
N ARG A 127 -0.66 -11.92 16.28
CA ARG A 127 -0.65 -10.68 15.50
C ARG A 127 -0.49 -10.94 14.01
N LEU A 128 0.44 -11.82 13.62
CA LEU A 128 0.63 -12.22 12.23
C LEU A 128 -0.63 -12.93 11.68
N GLY A 129 -1.27 -13.78 12.46
CA GLY A 129 -2.55 -14.39 12.11
C GLY A 129 -3.66 -13.38 11.84
N GLN A 130 -3.77 -12.33 12.66
CA GLN A 130 -4.71 -11.22 12.42
C GLN A 130 -4.40 -10.47 11.11
N HIS A 131 -3.12 -10.20 10.83
CA HIS A 131 -2.72 -9.58 9.57
C HIS A 131 -3.07 -10.46 8.35
N ILE A 132 -2.83 -11.77 8.42
CA ILE A 132 -3.21 -12.71 7.36
C ILE A 132 -4.72 -12.67 7.13
N GLY A 133 -5.53 -12.76 8.18
CA GLY A 133 -7.00 -12.68 8.05
C GLY A 133 -7.49 -11.36 7.45
N GLN A 134 -6.86 -10.23 7.80
CA GLN A 134 -7.17 -8.94 7.18
C GLN A 134 -6.80 -8.91 5.69
N HIS A 135 -5.67 -9.51 5.31
CA HIS A 135 -5.26 -9.61 3.90
C HIS A 135 -6.15 -10.55 3.09
N GLU A 136 -6.59 -11.67 3.66
CA GLU A 136 -7.56 -12.57 3.03
C GLU A 136 -8.91 -11.87 2.81
N GLY A 137 -9.40 -11.09 3.78
CA GLY A 137 -10.59 -10.26 3.61
C GLY A 137 -10.45 -9.21 2.49
N LYS A 138 -9.28 -8.56 2.39
CA LYS A 138 -8.96 -7.64 1.29
C LYS A 138 -8.88 -8.36 -0.07
N LEU A 139 -8.34 -9.58 -0.11
CA LEU A 139 -8.26 -10.36 -1.33
C LEU A 139 -9.66 -10.79 -1.81
N SER A 140 -10.51 -11.25 -0.88
CA SER A 140 -11.88 -11.64 -1.17
C SER A 140 -12.72 -10.46 -1.69
N THR A 141 -12.63 -9.29 -1.04
CA THR A 141 -13.29 -8.08 -1.54
C THR A 141 -12.78 -7.66 -2.92
N MET A 142 -11.47 -7.74 -3.17
CA MET A 142 -10.89 -7.47 -4.48
C MET A 142 -11.38 -8.45 -5.56
N GLN A 143 -11.57 -9.74 -5.23
CA GLN A 143 -12.13 -10.72 -6.16
C GLN A 143 -13.58 -10.39 -6.53
N VAL A 144 -14.40 -9.96 -5.57
CA VAL A 144 -15.79 -9.53 -5.82
C VAL A 144 -15.81 -8.27 -6.71
N VAL A 145 -14.98 -7.28 -6.40
CA VAL A 145 -14.86 -6.04 -7.21
C VAL A 145 -14.45 -6.38 -8.64
N ASN A 146 -13.44 -7.23 -8.83
CA ASN A 146 -12.98 -7.64 -10.17
C ASN A 146 -14.07 -8.41 -10.94
N HIS A 147 -14.92 -9.19 -10.26
CA HIS A 147 -16.07 -9.84 -10.89
C HIS A 147 -17.13 -8.82 -11.36
N ILE A 148 -17.41 -7.79 -10.54
CA ILE A 148 -18.32 -6.69 -10.90
C ILE A 148 -17.76 -5.92 -12.09
N GLU A 149 -16.50 -5.50 -12.04
CA GLU A 149 -15.81 -4.80 -13.13
C GLU A 149 -15.83 -5.63 -14.42
N SER A 150 -15.57 -6.94 -14.33
CA SER A 150 -15.65 -7.83 -15.49
C SER A 150 -17.06 -7.93 -16.08
N SER A 151 -18.10 -7.85 -15.25
CA SER A 151 -19.50 -7.83 -15.70
C SER A 151 -19.85 -6.50 -16.38
N GLU A 152 -19.39 -5.37 -15.82
CA GLU A 152 -19.58 -4.04 -16.40
C GLU A 152 -18.87 -3.89 -17.74
N ILE A 153 -17.63 -4.38 -17.87
CA ILE A 153 -16.88 -4.39 -19.13
C ILE A 153 -17.64 -5.17 -20.20
N LYS A 154 -18.21 -6.35 -19.86
CA LYS A 154 -19.04 -7.12 -20.80
C LYS A 154 -20.28 -6.32 -21.23
N GLY A 155 -20.97 -5.67 -20.29
CA GLY A 155 -22.12 -4.82 -20.61
C GLY A 155 -21.76 -3.63 -21.52
N GLN A 156 -20.60 -3.00 -21.32
CA GLN A 156 -20.12 -1.93 -22.20
C GLN A 156 -19.74 -2.46 -23.59
N GLN A 157 -19.15 -3.65 -23.70
CA GLN A 157 -18.85 -4.29 -24.98
C GLN A 157 -20.12 -4.58 -25.77
N GLU A 158 -21.16 -5.14 -25.14
CA GLU A 158 -22.46 -5.36 -25.78
C GLU A 158 -23.09 -4.05 -26.28
N LEU A 159 -22.93 -2.96 -25.52
CA LEU A 159 -23.42 -1.63 -25.93
C LEU A 159 -22.64 -1.08 -27.13
N ILE A 160 -21.31 -1.25 -27.16
CA ILE A 160 -20.46 -0.88 -28.30
C ILE A 160 -20.89 -1.65 -29.54
N GLU A 161 -21.04 -2.98 -29.45
CA GLU A 161 -21.50 -3.80 -30.58
C GLU A 161 -22.86 -3.35 -31.10
N LYS A 162 -23.78 -2.97 -30.21
CA LYS A 162 -25.09 -2.43 -30.61
C LYS A 162 -24.95 -1.10 -31.34
N LYS A 163 -24.02 -0.23 -30.91
CA LYS A 163 -23.75 1.06 -31.57
C LYS A 163 -23.05 0.88 -32.91
N ASP A 164 -22.13 -0.06 -33.03
CA ASP A 164 -21.48 -0.38 -34.31
C ASP A 164 -22.49 -0.88 -35.35
N ARG A 165 -23.43 -1.73 -34.94
CA ARG A 165 -24.56 -2.13 -35.81
C ARG A 165 -25.39 -0.93 -36.27
N GLN A 166 -25.72 0.00 -35.36
CA GLN A 166 -26.44 1.22 -35.72
C GLN A 166 -25.66 2.12 -36.70
N ILE A 167 -24.34 2.25 -36.50
CA ILE A 167 -23.48 3.00 -37.42
C ILE A 167 -23.47 2.33 -38.80
N GLN A 168 -23.39 1.01 -38.85
CA GLN A 168 -23.41 0.25 -40.09
C GLN A 168 -24.75 0.41 -40.83
N ASP A 169 -25.87 0.35 -40.12
CA ASP A 169 -27.20 0.60 -40.69
C ASP A 169 -27.32 2.01 -41.29
N LEU A 170 -26.86 3.04 -40.56
CA LEU A 170 -26.84 4.42 -41.04
C LEU A 170 -25.89 4.63 -42.24
N GLN A 171 -24.75 3.94 -42.27
CA GLN A 171 -23.85 3.96 -43.42
C GLN A 171 -24.51 3.34 -44.66
N ASN A 172 -25.24 2.24 -44.50
CA ASN A 172 -26.00 1.61 -45.58
C ASN A 172 -27.12 2.54 -46.08
N GLU A 173 -27.86 3.20 -45.20
CA GLU A 173 -28.88 4.20 -45.59
C GLU A 173 -28.25 5.40 -46.33
N LEU A 174 -27.10 5.87 -45.87
CA LEU A 174 -26.36 6.96 -46.51
C LEU A 174 -25.85 6.56 -47.90
N GLU A 175 -25.40 5.32 -48.08
CA GLU A 175 -25.02 4.79 -49.38
C GLU A 175 -26.23 4.62 -50.30
N GLU A 176 -27.36 4.14 -49.79
CA GLU A 176 -28.60 4.02 -50.55
C GLU A 176 -29.12 5.38 -51.02
N THR A 177 -29.14 6.38 -50.14
CA THR A 177 -29.54 7.75 -50.49
C THR A 177 -28.58 8.39 -51.51
N ARG A 178 -27.28 8.13 -51.43
CA ARG A 178 -26.31 8.51 -52.48
C ARG A 178 -26.63 7.86 -53.82
N ARG A 179 -26.89 6.55 -53.86
CA ARG A 179 -27.28 5.84 -55.09
C ARG A 179 -28.58 6.41 -55.69
N ARG A 180 -29.58 6.71 -54.85
CA ARG A 180 -30.82 7.37 -55.30
C ARG A 180 -30.57 8.76 -55.88
N LEU A 181 -29.68 9.54 -55.25
CA LEU A 181 -29.30 10.86 -55.75
C LEU A 181 -28.58 10.76 -57.10
N ASP A 182 -27.63 9.84 -57.25
CA ASP A 182 -26.93 9.60 -58.51
C ASP A 182 -27.89 9.17 -59.61
N GLN A 183 -28.88 8.33 -59.30
CA GLN A 183 -29.93 7.94 -60.23
C GLN A 183 -30.76 9.15 -60.69
N VAL A 184 -31.19 10.02 -59.77
CA VAL A 184 -31.91 11.26 -60.12
C VAL A 184 -31.05 12.19 -60.99
N VAL A 185 -29.76 12.33 -60.68
CA VAL A 185 -28.82 13.12 -61.47
C VAL A 185 -28.67 12.56 -62.88
N MET A 186 -28.56 11.23 -63.03
CA MET A 186 -28.49 10.57 -64.33
C MET A 186 -29.78 10.75 -65.13
N THR A 187 -30.95 10.55 -64.50
CA THR A 187 -32.25 10.79 -65.14
C THR A 187 -32.37 12.23 -65.61
N ARG A 188 -31.99 13.21 -64.79
CA ARG A 188 -32.01 14.63 -65.15
C ARG A 188 -31.04 14.96 -66.29
N LYS A 189 -29.86 14.31 -66.33
CA LYS A 189 -28.92 14.45 -67.45
C LYS A 189 -29.52 13.89 -68.74
N SER A 190 -30.13 12.71 -68.71
CA SER A 190 -30.79 12.14 -69.89
C SER A 190 -32.00 12.97 -70.35
N GLU A 191 -32.78 13.51 -69.42
CA GLU A 191 -33.86 14.45 -69.73
C GLU A 191 -33.33 15.74 -70.36
N GLY A 192 -32.21 16.28 -69.84
CA GLY A 192 -31.53 17.44 -70.41
C GLY A 192 -31.06 17.19 -71.84
N THR A 193 -30.47 16.02 -72.12
CA THR A 193 -30.07 15.63 -73.48
C THR A 193 -31.29 15.47 -74.39
N ALA A 194 -32.36 14.81 -73.93
CA ALA A 194 -33.60 14.66 -74.70
C ALA A 194 -34.25 16.02 -75.01
N LEU A 195 -34.22 16.97 -74.06
CA LEU A 195 -34.72 18.33 -74.29
C LEU A 195 -33.88 19.06 -75.35
N LEU A 196 -32.55 18.91 -75.35
CA LEU A 196 -31.68 19.47 -76.39
C LEU A 196 -31.97 18.86 -77.77
N GLU A 197 -32.21 17.56 -77.86
CA GLU A 197 -32.61 16.91 -79.11
C GLU A 197 -33.97 17.43 -79.61
N ILE A 198 -34.95 17.59 -78.71
CA ILE A 198 -36.25 18.19 -79.04
C ILE A 198 -36.09 19.62 -79.55
N GLU A 199 -35.23 20.44 -78.93
CA GLU A 199 -34.92 21.78 -79.42
C GLU A 199 -34.28 21.75 -80.81
N HIS A 200 -33.37 20.81 -81.06
CA HIS A 200 -32.76 20.60 -82.36
C HIS A 200 -33.79 20.22 -83.43
N TYR A 201 -34.69 19.28 -83.12
CA TYR A 201 -35.79 18.91 -84.03
C TYR A 201 -36.77 20.05 -84.26
N LYS A 202 -37.04 20.88 -83.26
CA LYS A 202 -37.87 22.09 -83.45
C LYS A 202 -37.20 23.08 -84.39
N ALA A 203 -35.91 23.35 -84.20
CA ALA A 203 -35.15 24.23 -85.07
C ALA A 203 -35.07 23.70 -86.52
N ASP A 204 -34.89 22.39 -86.68
CA ASP A 204 -34.83 21.77 -88.01
C ASP A 204 -36.21 21.71 -88.67
N ASN A 205 -37.29 21.45 -87.92
CA ASN A 205 -38.66 21.59 -88.40
C ASN A 205 -38.97 23.03 -88.82
N GLU A 206 -38.53 24.02 -88.05
CA GLU A 206 -38.69 25.43 -88.41
C GLU A 206 -37.94 25.75 -89.70
N ARG A 207 -36.71 25.24 -89.87
CA ARG A 207 -35.93 25.36 -91.10
C ARG A 207 -36.62 24.67 -92.29
N LEU A 208 -37.14 23.46 -92.11
CA LEU A 208 -37.89 22.73 -93.14
C LEU A 208 -39.16 23.47 -93.53
N VAL A 209 -39.90 24.03 -92.55
CA VAL A 209 -41.07 24.87 -92.80
C VAL A 209 -40.67 26.13 -93.59
N GLN A 210 -39.54 26.78 -93.27
CA GLN A 210 -39.02 27.91 -94.05
C GLN A 210 -38.64 27.51 -95.48
N MET A 211 -38.00 26.36 -95.68
CA MET A 211 -37.66 25.83 -97.00
C MET A 211 -38.91 25.49 -97.82
N LEU A 212 -39.89 24.84 -97.20
CA LEU A 212 -41.18 24.55 -97.81
C LEU A 212 -41.90 25.85 -98.16
N ALA A 213 -41.96 26.83 -97.25
CA ALA A 213 -42.56 28.14 -97.51
C ALA A 213 -41.95 28.89 -98.70
N ALA A 214 -40.68 28.63 -99.04
CA ALA A 214 -40.01 29.20 -100.20
C ALA A 214 -40.39 28.51 -101.53
N THR A 215 -41.03 27.33 -101.52
CA THR A 215 -41.46 26.68 -102.76
C THR A 215 -42.76 27.25 -103.29
N LYS A 216 -42.92 27.20 -104.62
CA LYS A 216 -44.12 27.74 -105.29
C LYS A 216 -45.37 26.93 -104.94
N GLU A 217 -45.23 25.63 -104.70
CA GLU A 217 -46.36 24.77 -104.31
C GLU A 217 -46.88 25.14 -102.90
N PHE A 218 -45.97 25.40 -101.96
CA PHE A 218 -46.37 25.77 -100.60
C PHE A 218 -46.90 27.21 -100.52
N SER A 219 -46.38 28.13 -101.33
CA SER A 219 -46.97 29.48 -101.48
C SER A 219 -48.41 29.42 -102.00
N ALA A 220 -48.69 28.50 -102.94
CA ALA A 220 -50.06 28.26 -103.42
C ALA A 220 -50.94 27.64 -102.32
N PHE A 221 -50.42 26.69 -101.54
CA PHE A 221 -51.13 26.08 -100.42
C PHE A 221 -51.36 27.05 -99.24
N GLY A 222 -50.40 27.93 -98.95
CA GLY A 222 -50.52 28.98 -97.93
C GLY A 222 -51.55 30.05 -98.33
N LYS A 223 -51.64 30.39 -99.62
CA LYS A 223 -52.73 31.22 -100.15
C LYS A 223 -54.09 30.50 -100.06
N LEU A 224 -54.14 29.21 -100.41
CA LEU A 224 -55.36 28.39 -100.25
C LEU A 224 -55.80 28.29 -98.79
N ALA A 225 -54.86 28.11 -97.86
CA ALA A 225 -55.13 28.04 -96.42
C ALA A 225 -55.57 29.40 -95.85
N LEU A 226 -55.03 30.51 -96.35
CA LEU A 226 -55.50 31.86 -96.01
C LEU A 226 -56.90 32.14 -96.57
N ASP A 227 -57.17 31.72 -97.81
CA ASP A 227 -58.49 31.85 -98.47
C ASP A 227 -59.56 30.96 -97.82
N THR A 228 -59.17 29.81 -97.24
CA THR A 228 -60.11 28.92 -96.52
C THR A 228 -60.27 29.31 -95.03
N ALA A 229 -59.35 30.10 -94.47
CA ALA A 229 -59.34 30.48 -93.05
C ALA A 229 -60.07 31.79 -92.74
N GLU A 230 -60.66 32.46 -93.74
CA GLU A 230 -61.37 33.74 -93.55
C GLU A 230 -62.60 33.66 -92.63
N ASN A 231 -62.99 32.50 -92.07
CA ASN A 231 -64.12 32.47 -91.14
C ASN A 231 -64.11 31.54 -89.92
N THR A 232 -63.02 30.83 -89.54
CA THR A 232 -63.16 29.98 -88.33
C THR A 232 -61.96 29.65 -87.44
N ILE A 233 -60.70 30.02 -87.72
CA ILE A 233 -59.60 29.66 -86.78
C ILE A 233 -58.55 30.77 -86.63
N ARG A 234 -58.61 31.49 -85.50
CA ARG A 234 -57.53 32.36 -84.99
C ARG A 234 -56.47 31.52 -84.29
N TYR A 235 -55.22 31.58 -84.75
CA TYR A 235 -54.08 31.12 -83.96
C TYR A 235 -53.61 32.24 -83.01
N MET A 236 -53.60 31.95 -81.72
CA MET A 236 -52.95 32.79 -80.71
C MET A 236 -51.43 32.67 -80.86
N ASN A 237 -50.76 33.80 -81.11
CA ASN A 237 -49.31 33.95 -80.95
C ASN A 237 -48.92 33.74 -79.47
N PRO A 238 -48.10 32.74 -79.09
CA PRO A 238 -47.59 32.64 -77.71
C PRO A 238 -46.33 33.50 -77.45
N GLY A 239 -45.93 34.34 -78.40
CA GLY A 239 -44.60 34.99 -78.38
C GLY A 239 -44.47 36.41 -77.81
N GLN A 240 -45.53 37.05 -77.27
CA GLN A 240 -45.46 38.49 -76.91
C GLN A 240 -45.77 38.84 -75.45
N ALA A 241 -45.80 37.88 -74.52
CA ALA A 241 -46.19 38.13 -73.12
C ALA A 241 -45.07 38.04 -72.06
N ALA A 242 -43.79 38.21 -72.42
CA ALA A 242 -42.68 38.09 -71.45
C ALA A 242 -41.56 39.14 -71.60
N LYS A 243 -41.87 40.39 -71.94
CA LYS A 243 -40.86 41.48 -71.92
C LYS A 243 -41.03 42.57 -70.87
N ASP A 244 -42.11 42.55 -70.08
CA ASP A 244 -42.29 43.55 -69.02
C ASP A 244 -42.61 42.92 -67.67
N LYS A 245 -41.55 42.50 -66.98
CA LYS A 245 -41.51 42.56 -65.51
C LYS A 245 -40.08 42.78 -65.06
N LYS A 246 -39.73 44.08 -64.98
CA LYS A 246 -38.80 44.60 -63.99
C LYS A 246 -39.19 43.99 -62.63
N LEU A 247 -38.42 43.01 -62.15
CA LEU A 247 -38.36 42.70 -60.74
C LEU A 247 -37.00 43.13 -60.22
N GLU A 248 -37.07 43.86 -59.12
CA GLU A 248 -36.01 44.62 -58.51
C GLU A 248 -34.82 43.75 -58.13
N LYS A 249 -33.63 44.27 -58.45
CA LYS A 249 -32.36 43.83 -57.90
C LYS A 249 -32.37 44.10 -56.38
N CYS A 250 -32.77 43.10 -55.60
CA CYS A 250 -32.44 43.08 -54.19
C CYS A 250 -30.98 42.59 -54.05
N HIS A 251 -30.11 43.51 -53.66
CA HIS A 251 -28.72 43.27 -53.33
C HIS A 251 -28.61 42.47 -52.02
N SER A 252 -28.73 41.15 -52.09
CA SER A 252 -28.24 40.25 -51.04
C SER A 252 -27.47 39.12 -51.71
N ARG A 253 -26.34 39.51 -52.31
CA ARG A 253 -25.27 38.62 -52.73
C ARG A 253 -24.64 38.07 -51.45
N ALA A 254 -25.27 37.06 -50.85
CA ALA A 254 -24.61 36.21 -49.86
C ALA A 254 -23.37 35.62 -50.55
N PRO A 255 -22.14 35.95 -50.10
CA PRO A 255 -20.96 35.36 -50.67
C PRO A 255 -21.01 33.88 -50.28
N LYS A 256 -21.00 33.00 -51.28
CA LYS A 256 -20.76 31.58 -51.09
C LYS A 256 -19.42 31.47 -50.37
N ALA A 257 -19.47 31.16 -49.08
CA ALA A 257 -18.32 30.90 -48.24
C ALA A 257 -17.61 29.66 -48.79
N THR A 258 -16.72 29.90 -49.75
CA THR A 258 -15.58 29.03 -50.02
C THR A 258 -14.53 29.50 -49.02
N THR A 259 -14.62 28.99 -47.80
CA THR A 259 -13.58 29.14 -46.76
C THR A 259 -12.37 28.32 -47.18
N THR A 260 -11.66 28.80 -48.21
CA THR A 260 -10.21 28.65 -48.21
C THR A 260 -9.74 29.50 -47.04
N LEU A 261 -9.42 28.86 -45.91
CA LEU A 261 -8.70 29.48 -44.81
C LEU A 261 -7.53 30.27 -45.44
N LYS A 262 -7.65 31.59 -45.47
CA LYS A 262 -6.51 32.44 -45.79
C LYS A 262 -5.48 32.15 -44.71
N ASP A 263 -4.29 31.76 -45.12
CA ASP A 263 -3.15 31.66 -44.22
C ASP A 263 -3.04 32.97 -43.44
N PHE A 264 -3.25 32.91 -42.12
CA PHE A 264 -3.22 34.02 -41.16
C PHE A 264 -1.83 34.67 -41.00
N LYS A 265 -0.92 34.47 -41.96
CA LYS A 265 0.50 34.87 -41.92
C LYS A 265 0.77 36.38 -42.01
N GLY A 266 -0.23 37.23 -41.77
CA GLY A 266 -0.08 38.69 -41.76
C GLY A 266 -0.96 39.41 -40.74
N GLU A 267 -2.00 38.76 -40.20
CA GLU A 267 -2.85 39.38 -39.16
C GLU A 267 -2.12 39.55 -37.84
N GLU A 268 -1.04 38.79 -37.62
CA GLU A 268 -0.15 39.02 -36.49
C GLU A 268 0.38 40.44 -36.52
N GLU A 269 0.62 41.08 -37.68
CA GLU A 269 1.27 42.40 -37.80
C GLU A 269 0.40 43.60 -37.44
N ASP A 270 -0.92 43.45 -37.50
CA ASP A 270 -1.86 44.56 -37.28
C ASP A 270 -2.64 44.44 -35.98
N TRP A 271 -2.39 43.41 -35.17
CA TRP A 271 -3.11 43.22 -33.92
C TRP A 271 -2.68 44.24 -32.86
N ILE A 272 -3.60 45.11 -32.43
CA ILE A 272 -3.43 46.08 -31.33
C ILE A 272 -4.56 45.83 -30.32
N PRO A 273 -4.28 45.78 -29.01
CA PRO A 273 -5.34 45.67 -28.00
C PRO A 273 -6.37 46.79 -28.14
N GLU A 274 -7.65 46.42 -28.13
CA GLU A 274 -8.77 47.38 -28.30
C GLU A 274 -8.73 48.49 -27.25
N GLU A 275 -8.31 48.18 -26.02
CA GLU A 275 -8.15 49.16 -24.94
C GLU A 275 -7.07 50.21 -25.27
N ALA A 276 -5.93 49.77 -25.81
CA ALA A 276 -4.84 50.66 -26.19
C ALA A 276 -5.26 51.60 -27.33
N PHE A 277 -5.98 51.06 -28.31
CA PHE A 277 -6.54 51.83 -29.42
C PHE A 277 -7.53 52.89 -28.91
N ARG A 278 -8.49 52.49 -28.07
CA ARG A 278 -9.48 53.39 -27.47
C ARG A 278 -8.82 54.51 -26.66
N VAL A 279 -7.88 54.17 -25.78
CA VAL A 279 -7.18 55.15 -24.93
C VAL A 279 -6.38 56.15 -25.76
N ALA A 280 -5.71 55.70 -26.81
CA ALA A 280 -4.93 56.57 -27.69
C ALA A 280 -5.81 57.57 -28.46
N HIS A 281 -6.96 57.13 -28.98
CA HIS A 281 -7.90 58.01 -29.67
C HIS A 281 -8.68 58.92 -28.72
N ASP A 282 -9.03 58.45 -27.52
CA ASP A 282 -9.61 59.30 -26.47
C ASP A 282 -8.63 60.39 -26.03
N PHE A 283 -7.34 60.07 -25.88
CA PHE A 283 -6.30 61.04 -25.57
C PHE A 283 -6.13 62.07 -26.70
N ARG A 284 -6.11 61.62 -27.96
CA ARG A 284 -6.09 62.51 -29.13
C ARG A 284 -7.26 63.49 -29.08
N ASN A 285 -8.47 62.99 -28.84
CA ASN A 285 -9.69 63.79 -28.85
C ASN A 285 -9.73 64.81 -27.70
N ARG A 286 -9.15 64.49 -26.53
CA ARG A 286 -9.18 65.36 -25.35
C ARG A 286 -8.03 66.36 -25.29
N CYS A 287 -6.82 65.94 -25.64
CA CYS A 287 -5.59 66.66 -25.30
C CYS A 287 -4.77 67.10 -26.52
N ALA A 288 -4.96 66.45 -27.68
CA ALA A 288 -4.08 66.62 -28.82
C ALA A 288 -4.86 66.59 -30.15
N SER A 289 -5.89 67.42 -30.25
CA SER A 289 -6.75 67.49 -31.45
C SER A 289 -5.99 67.90 -32.72
N THR A 290 -4.84 68.56 -32.57
CA THR A 290 -3.93 68.93 -33.66
C THR A 290 -3.12 67.75 -34.20
N VAL A 291 -3.03 66.63 -33.46
CA VAL A 291 -2.36 65.42 -33.92
C VAL A 291 -3.25 64.69 -34.92
N SER A 292 -2.72 64.46 -36.12
CA SER A 292 -3.45 63.74 -37.16
C SER A 292 -3.69 62.28 -36.76
N GLN A 293 -4.80 61.72 -37.23
CA GLN A 293 -5.14 60.31 -37.00
C GLN A 293 -4.03 59.37 -37.52
N ALA A 294 -3.42 59.74 -38.65
CA ALA A 294 -2.32 59.00 -39.25
C ALA A 294 -1.10 58.93 -38.31
N LEU A 295 -0.73 60.04 -37.67
CA LEU A 295 0.39 60.06 -36.74
C LEU A 295 0.09 59.24 -35.47
N MET A 296 -1.15 59.26 -34.98
CA MET A 296 -1.58 58.43 -33.85
C MET A 296 -1.54 56.93 -34.19
N ASN A 297 -2.00 56.55 -35.38
CA ASN A 297 -1.92 55.17 -35.84
C ASN A 297 -0.47 54.70 -36.04
N GLN A 298 0.42 55.59 -36.52
CA GLN A 298 1.86 55.29 -36.61
C GLN A 298 2.48 55.05 -35.23
N LEU A 299 2.15 55.88 -34.23
CA LEU A 299 2.59 55.67 -32.85
C LEU A 299 2.10 54.33 -32.29
N LEU A 300 0.83 53.99 -32.52
CA LEU A 300 0.27 52.69 -32.11
C LEU A 300 0.99 51.53 -32.80
N ALA A 301 1.35 51.65 -34.07
CA ALA A 301 2.14 50.64 -34.78
C ALA A 301 3.55 50.47 -34.18
N ASP A 302 4.23 51.58 -33.85
CA ASP A 302 5.55 51.54 -33.22
C ASP A 302 5.50 50.96 -31.80
N LEU A 303 4.48 51.28 -31.02
CA LEU A 303 4.24 50.67 -29.69
C LEU A 303 3.93 49.18 -29.80
N ASN A 304 3.13 48.79 -30.78
CA ASN A 304 2.82 47.39 -31.04
C ASN A 304 4.08 46.58 -31.33
N LYS A 305 5.00 47.12 -32.14
CA LYS A 305 6.31 46.52 -32.39
C LYS A 305 7.09 46.28 -31.09
N ILE A 306 7.12 47.26 -30.18
CA ILE A 306 7.79 47.14 -28.88
C ILE A 306 7.12 46.08 -28.00
N TRP A 307 5.78 46.06 -27.94
CA TRP A 307 5.04 45.04 -27.19
C TRP A 307 5.30 43.64 -27.72
N ARG A 308 5.32 43.45 -29.04
CA ARG A 308 5.66 42.16 -29.63
C ARG A 308 7.08 41.73 -29.35
N ASP A 309 8.05 42.63 -29.45
CA ASP A 309 9.43 42.29 -29.11
C ASP A 309 9.58 41.90 -27.64
N ARG A 310 8.84 42.57 -26.74
CA ARG A 310 8.78 42.22 -25.32
C ARG A 310 8.12 40.87 -25.10
N GLU A 311 6.97 40.64 -25.73
CA GLU A 311 6.20 39.41 -25.58
C GLU A 311 6.95 38.22 -26.18
N LYS A 312 7.54 38.37 -27.36
CA LYS A 312 8.43 37.38 -27.98
C LYS A 312 9.60 37.03 -27.08
N LYS A 313 10.22 38.00 -26.40
CA LYS A 313 11.26 37.74 -25.39
C LYS A 313 10.73 37.07 -24.13
N SER A 314 9.49 37.34 -23.73
CA SER A 314 8.82 36.70 -22.59
C SER A 314 8.49 35.23 -22.91
N VAL A 315 7.80 35.00 -24.02
CA VAL A 315 7.48 33.68 -24.59
C VAL A 315 8.76 32.87 -24.81
N SER A 316 9.81 33.45 -25.40
CA SER A 316 11.09 32.76 -25.59
C SER A 316 11.73 32.36 -24.25
N ARG A 317 11.64 33.20 -23.20
CA ARG A 317 12.12 32.85 -21.86
C ARG A 317 11.33 31.69 -21.25
N VAL A 318 10.00 31.72 -21.35
CA VAL A 318 9.14 30.62 -20.88
C VAL A 318 9.42 29.34 -21.66
N GLN A 319 9.49 29.40 -23.00
CA GLN A 319 9.84 28.27 -23.86
C GLN A 319 11.21 27.68 -23.50
N ASN A 320 12.22 28.53 -23.28
CA ASN A 320 13.55 28.06 -22.87
C ASN A 320 13.54 27.41 -21.49
N ASN A 321 12.78 27.93 -20.54
CA ASN A 321 12.62 27.33 -19.21
C ASN A 321 11.91 25.97 -19.30
N SER A 322 10.77 25.91 -20.00
CA SER A 322 10.05 24.65 -20.25
C SER A 322 10.91 23.65 -21.01
N HIS A 323 11.72 24.09 -21.98
CA HIS A 323 12.64 23.20 -22.70
C HIS A 323 13.73 22.63 -21.79
N ARG A 324 14.29 23.45 -20.88
CA ARG A 324 15.26 22.99 -19.87
C ARG A 324 14.63 21.98 -18.90
N GLU A 325 13.41 22.24 -18.46
CA GLU A 325 12.66 21.34 -17.59
C GLU A 325 12.33 20.02 -18.30
N ILE A 326 11.86 20.05 -19.54
CA ILE A 326 11.66 18.87 -20.38
C ILE A 326 12.96 18.08 -20.53
N GLN A 327 14.09 18.74 -20.78
CA GLN A 327 15.39 18.07 -20.87
C GLN A 327 15.80 17.44 -19.53
N TYR A 328 15.57 18.14 -18.42
CA TYR A 328 15.84 17.64 -17.08
C TYR A 328 14.99 16.40 -16.75
N LEU A 329 13.67 16.45 -16.99
CA LEU A 329 12.76 15.33 -16.80
C LEU A 329 13.10 14.16 -17.74
N ARG A 330 13.44 14.42 -19.00
CA ARG A 330 13.92 13.38 -19.94
C ARG A 330 15.18 12.68 -19.40
N ARG A 331 16.13 13.43 -18.82
CA ARG A 331 17.31 12.85 -18.17
C ARG A 331 16.91 12.02 -16.96
N GLN A 332 16.07 12.52 -16.07
CA GLN A 332 15.58 11.77 -14.90
C GLN A 332 14.89 10.47 -15.29
N ILE A 333 13.98 10.51 -16.27
CA ILE A 333 13.30 9.32 -16.81
C ILE A 333 14.32 8.35 -17.40
N SER A 334 15.33 8.85 -18.12
CA SER A 334 16.38 7.99 -18.68
C SER A 334 17.21 7.26 -17.61
N PHE A 335 17.42 7.90 -16.44
CA PHE A 335 18.12 7.28 -15.30
C PHE A 335 17.23 6.34 -14.49
N ARG A 336 15.90 6.48 -14.56
CA ARG A 336 14.93 5.64 -13.84
C ARG A 336 14.40 4.47 -14.65
N LYS A 337 15.00 4.15 -15.80
CA LYS A 337 14.61 2.97 -16.57
C LYS A 337 14.73 1.73 -15.68
N PRO A 338 13.64 0.98 -15.42
CA PRO A 338 13.70 -0.25 -14.66
C PRO A 338 14.67 -1.23 -15.33
N TYR A 339 15.35 -2.04 -14.53
CA TYR A 339 16.32 -3.02 -15.02
C TYR A 339 15.73 -3.90 -16.13
N ASP A 340 14.48 -4.34 -15.99
CA ASP A 340 13.76 -5.16 -16.98
C ASP A 340 13.63 -4.45 -18.33
N GLN A 341 13.36 -3.14 -18.33
CA GLN A 341 13.28 -2.37 -19.57
C GLN A 341 14.65 -2.22 -20.24
N VAL A 342 15.73 -2.11 -19.45
CA VAL A 342 17.10 -2.08 -19.98
C VAL A 342 17.47 -3.43 -20.61
N MET A 343 17.08 -4.55 -19.98
CA MET A 343 17.25 -5.89 -20.56
C MET A 343 16.47 -6.06 -21.85
N GLN A 344 15.20 -5.64 -21.89
CA GLN A 344 14.41 -5.64 -23.12
C GLN A 344 15.01 -4.77 -24.22
N ASP A 345 15.52 -3.58 -23.91
CA ASP A 345 16.20 -2.70 -24.87
C ASP A 345 17.46 -3.38 -25.46
N GLN A 346 18.22 -4.14 -24.65
CA GLN A 346 19.38 -4.91 -25.12
C GLN A 346 18.97 -6.08 -26.02
N ASP A 347 17.93 -6.81 -25.64
CA ASP A 347 17.39 -7.91 -26.45
C ASP A 347 16.83 -7.41 -27.79
N ILE A 348 16.10 -6.28 -27.80
CA ILE A 348 15.64 -5.65 -29.04
C ILE A 348 16.82 -5.24 -29.92
N ARG A 349 17.90 -4.70 -29.35
CA ARG A 349 19.12 -4.36 -30.14
C ARG A 349 19.77 -5.61 -30.71
N ARG A 350 19.87 -6.68 -29.92
CA ARG A 350 20.40 -7.98 -30.36
C ARG A 350 19.55 -8.55 -31.49
N LEU A 351 18.23 -8.62 -31.32
CA LEU A 351 17.29 -9.12 -32.34
C LEU A 351 17.33 -8.27 -33.61
N LYS A 352 17.39 -6.94 -33.51
CA LYS A 352 17.56 -6.06 -34.68
C LYS A 352 18.87 -6.32 -35.42
N LYS A 353 19.96 -6.57 -34.68
CA LYS A 353 21.24 -6.96 -35.28
C LYS A 353 21.11 -8.30 -36.00
N THR A 354 20.51 -9.30 -35.36
CA THR A 354 20.25 -10.61 -35.98
C THR A 354 19.39 -10.49 -37.24
N ILE A 355 18.32 -9.67 -37.23
CA ILE A 355 17.49 -9.42 -38.42
C ILE A 355 18.30 -8.76 -39.53
N LYS A 356 19.19 -7.81 -39.20
CA LYS A 356 20.04 -7.16 -40.19
C LYS A 356 21.04 -8.15 -40.78
N ASP A 357 21.64 -9.00 -39.95
CA ASP A 357 22.60 -10.02 -40.36
C ASP A 357 21.91 -11.08 -41.24
N THR A 358 20.71 -11.54 -40.89
CA THR A 358 19.94 -12.48 -41.72
C THR A 358 19.45 -11.85 -43.02
N GLN A 359 19.04 -10.59 -43.02
CA GLN A 359 18.71 -9.87 -44.26
C GLN A 359 19.94 -9.69 -45.15
N SER A 360 21.12 -9.45 -44.57
CA SER A 360 22.37 -9.39 -45.32
C SER A 360 22.73 -10.74 -45.93
N ALA A 361 22.64 -11.82 -45.15
CA ALA A 361 22.86 -13.18 -45.62
C ALA A 361 21.85 -13.60 -46.71
N LEU A 362 20.59 -13.15 -46.59
CA LEU A 362 19.57 -13.39 -47.62
C LEU A 362 19.93 -12.68 -48.93
N ARG A 363 20.41 -11.42 -48.86
CA ARG A 363 20.87 -10.69 -50.06
C ARG A 363 22.09 -11.36 -50.69
N GLU A 364 23.03 -11.85 -49.88
CA GLU A 364 24.21 -12.58 -50.35
C GLU A 364 23.81 -13.91 -51.02
N ASN A 365 22.90 -14.68 -50.42
CA ASN A 365 22.36 -15.90 -51.02
C ASN A 365 21.57 -15.65 -52.31
N VAL A 366 20.78 -14.56 -52.37
CA VAL A 366 20.07 -14.16 -53.59
C VAL A 366 21.06 -13.79 -54.70
N ALA A 367 22.14 -13.07 -54.38
CA ALA A 367 23.19 -12.74 -55.35
C ALA A 367 23.90 -14.01 -55.90
N ILE A 368 24.15 -15.01 -55.04
CA ILE A 368 24.72 -16.31 -55.46
C ILE A 368 23.76 -17.07 -56.41
N ILE A 369 22.45 -17.00 -56.15
CA ILE A 369 21.43 -17.63 -57.01
C ILE A 369 21.37 -16.93 -58.38
N GLU A 370 21.49 -15.60 -58.43
CA GLU A 370 21.57 -14.83 -59.68
C GLU A 370 22.82 -15.18 -60.51
N GLU A 371 23.97 -15.43 -59.87
CA GLU A 371 25.18 -15.90 -60.55
C GLU A 371 25.08 -17.35 -61.07
N SER A 372 24.32 -18.22 -60.38
CA SER A 372 24.13 -19.62 -60.81
C SER A 372 23.12 -19.83 -61.94
N ASN A 373 22.30 -18.83 -62.28
CA ASN A 373 21.20 -18.94 -63.25
C ASN A 373 21.55 -18.57 -64.69
N HIS A 374 22.84 -18.50 -65.06
CA HIS A 374 23.26 -18.08 -66.40
C HIS A 374 23.12 -19.13 -67.52
N LYS A 375 22.51 -20.30 -67.31
CA LYS A 375 22.21 -21.27 -68.40
C LYS A 375 20.93 -22.08 -68.15
N GLY A 376 19.81 -21.65 -68.71
CA GLY A 376 18.63 -22.50 -68.92
C GLY A 376 17.29 -21.76 -68.97
N PRO A 377 16.40 -22.02 -69.95
CA PRO A 377 15.23 -21.18 -70.19
C PRO A 377 14.03 -21.52 -69.29
N LEU A 378 13.47 -20.47 -68.69
CA LEU A 378 12.03 -20.15 -68.63
C LEU A 378 11.05 -21.11 -67.92
N GLU A 379 11.48 -21.87 -66.91
CA GLU A 379 10.58 -22.41 -65.88
C GLU A 379 10.65 -21.61 -64.56
N GLY A 380 11.72 -20.84 -64.37
CA GLY A 380 11.90 -19.95 -63.21
C GLY A 380 11.01 -18.71 -63.22
N LEU A 381 10.53 -18.24 -64.38
CA LEU A 381 9.79 -16.98 -64.48
C LEU A 381 8.36 -17.09 -63.91
N THR A 382 7.71 -18.24 -64.08
CA THR A 382 6.42 -18.55 -63.44
C THR A 382 6.57 -18.76 -61.94
N LEU A 383 7.69 -19.35 -61.50
CA LEU A 383 8.02 -19.46 -60.09
C LEU A 383 8.31 -18.09 -59.47
N VAL A 384 8.99 -17.20 -60.18
CA VAL A 384 9.26 -15.82 -59.74
C VAL A 384 7.96 -15.00 -59.70
N ASP A 385 7.07 -15.09 -60.68
CA ASP A 385 5.79 -14.36 -60.66
C ASP A 385 4.85 -14.89 -59.55
N SER A 386 4.84 -16.20 -59.33
CA SER A 386 4.21 -16.85 -58.16
C SER A 386 4.80 -16.35 -56.84
N THR A 387 6.13 -16.30 -56.75
CA THR A 387 6.85 -15.85 -55.56
C THR A 387 6.61 -14.37 -55.31
N VAL A 388 6.56 -13.52 -56.34
CA VAL A 388 6.26 -12.09 -56.21
C VAL A 388 4.83 -11.86 -55.76
N LYS A 389 3.85 -12.60 -56.29
CA LYS A 389 2.45 -12.56 -55.83
C LYS A 389 2.33 -12.99 -54.37
N PHE A 390 2.98 -14.08 -53.99
CA PHE A 390 3.02 -14.54 -52.60
C PHE A 390 3.72 -13.53 -51.70
N THR A 391 4.80 -12.91 -52.17
CA THR A 391 5.54 -11.86 -51.44
C THR A 391 4.67 -10.62 -51.23
N ASN A 392 3.88 -10.21 -52.23
CA ASN A 392 2.94 -9.10 -52.09
C ASN A 392 1.81 -9.42 -51.10
N GLN A 393 1.25 -10.63 -51.13
CA GLN A 393 0.27 -11.08 -50.13
C GLN A 393 0.87 -11.06 -48.72
N VAL A 394 2.09 -11.56 -48.54
CA VAL A 394 2.80 -11.52 -47.25
C VAL A 394 3.08 -10.09 -46.80
N LEU A 395 3.39 -9.16 -47.72
CA LEU A 395 3.60 -7.75 -47.38
C LEU A 395 2.30 -7.05 -46.97
N GLU A 396 1.19 -7.34 -47.65
CA GLU A 396 -0.14 -6.85 -47.28
C GLU A 396 -0.57 -7.38 -45.91
N GLU A 397 -0.42 -8.68 -45.69
CA GLU A 397 -0.75 -9.31 -44.41
C GLU A 397 0.14 -8.78 -43.28
N ARG A 398 1.44 -8.61 -43.53
CA ARG A 398 2.35 -7.96 -42.58
C ARG A 398 1.90 -6.54 -42.25
N ARG A 399 1.47 -5.75 -43.24
CA ARG A 399 1.00 -4.37 -43.00
C ARG A 399 -0.27 -4.36 -42.15
N ARG A 400 -1.22 -5.24 -42.47
CA ARG A 400 -2.45 -5.45 -41.68
C ARG A 400 -2.13 -5.83 -40.23
N LEU A 401 -1.24 -6.79 -40.03
CA LEU A 401 -0.81 -7.21 -38.69
C LEU A 401 -0.05 -6.10 -37.94
N GLN A 402 0.71 -5.25 -38.64
CA GLN A 402 1.37 -4.09 -38.03
C GLN A 402 0.35 -3.05 -37.57
N ASP A 403 -0.65 -2.74 -38.40
CA ASP A 403 -1.71 -1.79 -38.06
C ASP A 403 -2.55 -2.32 -36.88
N GLU A 404 -2.87 -3.62 -36.86
CA GLU A 404 -3.57 -4.27 -35.75
C GLU A 404 -2.74 -4.24 -34.46
N ASN A 405 -1.43 -4.52 -34.53
CA ASN A 405 -0.53 -4.46 -33.37
C ASN A 405 -0.40 -3.03 -32.83
N GLU A 406 -0.38 -2.02 -33.71
CA GLU A 406 -0.40 -0.62 -33.30
C GLU A 406 -1.74 -0.25 -32.63
N GLY A 407 -2.87 -0.72 -33.17
CA GLY A 407 -4.19 -0.57 -32.55
C GLY A 407 -4.27 -1.19 -31.15
N LEU A 408 -3.80 -2.43 -31.00
CA LEU A 408 -3.74 -3.12 -29.70
C LEU A 408 -2.83 -2.40 -28.72
N ARG A 409 -1.68 -1.87 -29.17
CA ARG A 409 -0.79 -1.08 -28.31
C ARG A 409 -1.45 0.20 -27.80
N ARG A 410 -2.19 0.91 -28.67
CA ARG A 410 -2.96 2.10 -28.26
C ARG A 410 -4.06 1.74 -27.25
N GLN A 411 -4.75 0.61 -27.43
CA GLN A 411 -5.74 0.13 -26.47
C GLN A 411 -5.11 -0.22 -25.11
N VAL A 412 -3.95 -0.90 -25.11
CA VAL A 412 -3.22 -1.21 -23.87
C VAL A 412 -2.78 0.06 -23.16
N GLU A 413 -2.27 1.05 -23.90
CA GLU A 413 -1.88 2.35 -23.34
C GLU A 413 -3.07 3.10 -22.74
N ALA A 414 -4.21 3.13 -23.44
CA ALA A 414 -5.44 3.73 -22.94
C ALA A 414 -5.95 3.05 -21.66
N LEU A 415 -5.95 1.71 -21.60
CA LEU A 415 -6.33 0.95 -20.40
C LEU A 415 -5.35 1.17 -19.24
N GLN A 416 -4.06 1.28 -19.52
CA GLN A 416 -3.06 1.59 -18.49
C GLN A 416 -3.26 3.00 -17.93
N GLU A 417 -3.60 3.97 -18.77
CA GLU A 417 -3.86 5.33 -18.33
C GLU A 417 -5.16 5.44 -17.53
N ALA A 418 -6.22 4.76 -17.95
CA ALA A 418 -7.46 4.61 -17.16
C ALA A 418 -7.17 4.01 -15.78
N ARG A 419 -6.38 2.93 -15.72
CA ARG A 419 -6.00 2.28 -14.45
C ARG A 419 -5.17 3.20 -13.54
N LYS A 420 -4.33 4.07 -14.10
CA LYS A 420 -3.61 5.10 -13.30
C LYS A 420 -4.56 6.15 -12.76
N GLN A 421 -5.55 6.57 -13.56
CA GLN A 421 -6.58 7.50 -13.11
C GLN A 421 -7.39 6.92 -11.96
N ASP A 422 -7.83 5.66 -12.05
CA ASP A 422 -8.54 4.98 -10.94
C ASP A 422 -7.69 4.91 -9.66
N GLY A 423 -6.40 4.64 -9.80
CA GLY A 423 -5.46 4.65 -8.68
C GLY A 423 -5.38 6.02 -8.00
N PHE A 424 -5.33 7.09 -8.80
CA PHE A 424 -5.27 8.47 -8.32
C PHE A 424 -6.57 8.93 -7.65
N GLU A 425 -7.73 8.56 -8.20
CA GLU A 425 -9.03 8.85 -7.58
C GLU A 425 -9.20 8.11 -6.25
N ARG A 426 -8.76 6.85 -6.19
CA ARG A 426 -8.76 6.07 -4.96
C ARG A 426 -7.84 6.67 -3.90
N GLU A 427 -6.65 7.14 -4.27
CA GLU A 427 -5.72 7.81 -3.36
C GLU A 427 -6.32 9.11 -2.80
N LYS A 428 -6.90 9.95 -3.67
CA LYS A 428 -7.62 11.17 -3.26
C LYS A 428 -8.79 10.86 -2.33
N PHE A 429 -9.53 9.79 -2.57
CA PHE A 429 -10.62 9.37 -1.70
C PHE A 429 -10.10 9.03 -0.29
N TYR A 430 -9.02 8.25 -0.20
CA TYR A 430 -8.43 7.90 1.10
C TYR A 430 -7.82 9.12 1.81
N GLU A 431 -7.21 10.05 1.07
CA GLU A 431 -6.71 11.31 1.63
C GLU A 431 -7.85 12.15 2.22
N GLY A 432 -8.97 12.27 1.49
CA GLY A 432 -10.18 12.95 1.97
C GLY A 432 -10.81 12.27 3.19
N ALA A 433 -10.88 10.94 3.20
CA ALA A 433 -11.39 10.16 4.34
C ALA A 433 -10.49 10.31 5.58
N ALA A 434 -9.17 10.26 5.40
CA ALA A 434 -8.19 10.46 6.47
C ALA A 434 -8.26 11.89 7.03
N TRP A 435 -8.39 12.89 6.17
CA TRP A 435 -8.59 14.28 6.58
C TRP A 435 -9.87 14.44 7.41
N MET A 436 -10.99 13.86 6.97
CA MET A 436 -12.27 13.90 7.70
C MET A 436 -12.16 13.20 9.06
N GLY A 437 -11.53 12.02 9.11
CA GLY A 437 -11.26 11.32 10.36
C GLY A 437 -10.44 12.17 11.34
N LYS A 438 -9.42 12.89 10.85
CA LYS A 438 -8.61 13.80 11.68
C LYS A 438 -9.43 14.97 12.23
N GLN A 439 -10.34 15.55 11.44
CA GLN A 439 -11.21 16.63 11.90
C GLN A 439 -12.21 16.14 12.95
N ALA A 440 -12.82 14.97 12.74
CA ALA A 440 -13.73 14.36 13.71
C ALA A 440 -13.04 14.10 15.07
N VAL A 441 -11.81 13.58 15.05
CA VAL A 441 -11.01 13.39 16.28
C VAL A 441 -10.71 14.73 16.95
N THR A 442 -10.37 15.77 16.18
CA THR A 442 -10.09 17.11 16.72
C THR A 442 -11.32 17.73 17.41
N GLU A 443 -12.51 17.53 16.85
CA GLU A 443 -13.77 17.96 17.48
C GLU A 443 -14.06 17.16 18.76
N CYS A 444 -13.85 15.84 18.76
CA CYS A 444 -13.96 15.01 19.96
C CYS A 444 -13.00 15.47 21.07
N ASP A 445 -11.75 15.77 20.74
CA ASP A 445 -10.75 16.29 21.69
C ASP A 445 -11.16 17.66 22.25
N THR A 446 -11.80 18.50 21.42
CA THR A 446 -12.34 19.79 21.85
C THR A 446 -13.51 19.59 22.80
N GLY A 447 -14.41 18.63 22.53
CA GLY A 447 -15.47 18.20 23.45
C GLY A 447 -14.92 17.72 24.79
N LEU A 448 -13.90 16.84 24.78
CA LEU A 448 -13.24 16.33 25.98
C LEU A 448 -12.63 17.44 26.85
N LYS A 449 -12.00 18.45 26.25
CA LYS A 449 -11.48 19.62 26.99
C LYS A 449 -12.60 20.40 27.69
N ARG A 450 -13.77 20.53 27.05
CA ARG A 450 -14.95 21.17 27.67
C ARG A 450 -15.48 20.33 28.83
N PHE A 451 -15.51 19.00 28.70
CA PHE A 451 -15.88 18.10 29.80
C PHE A 451 -14.95 18.25 31.01
N GLU A 452 -13.63 18.30 30.80
CA GLU A 452 -12.68 18.52 31.90
C GLU A 452 -12.88 19.89 32.58
N THR A 453 -13.28 20.92 31.81
CA THR A 453 -13.65 22.23 32.38
C THR A 453 -14.89 22.12 33.26
N VAL A 454 -15.97 21.48 32.79
CA VAL A 454 -17.21 21.26 33.56
C VAL A 454 -16.95 20.43 34.82
N LYS A 455 -16.08 19.43 34.74
CA LYS A 455 -15.64 18.61 35.88
C LYS A 455 -14.87 19.44 36.92
N GLY A 456 -14.01 20.36 36.46
CA GLY A 456 -13.33 21.33 37.33
C GLY A 456 -14.32 22.24 38.05
N ASP A 457 -15.28 22.78 37.30
CA ASP A 457 -16.35 23.64 37.83
C ASP A 457 -17.26 22.91 38.82
N TYR A 458 -17.60 21.64 38.54
CA TYR A 458 -18.37 20.80 39.45
C TYR A 458 -17.67 20.62 40.79
N LYS A 459 -16.38 20.28 40.79
CA LYS A 459 -15.58 20.15 42.02
C LYS A 459 -15.56 21.48 42.79
N LYS A 460 -15.32 22.59 42.09
CA LYS A 460 -15.33 23.90 42.74
C LYS A 460 -16.69 24.21 43.39
N ARG A 461 -17.79 23.97 42.68
CA ARG A 461 -19.15 24.21 43.19
C ARG A 461 -19.53 23.26 44.34
N ILE A 462 -19.13 21.99 44.29
CA ILE A 462 -19.40 21.02 45.36
C ILE A 462 -18.68 21.44 46.65
N ASP A 463 -17.45 21.93 46.53
CA ASP A 463 -16.66 22.42 47.66
C ASP A 463 -17.29 23.71 48.25
N GLU A 464 -17.72 24.65 47.39
CA GLU A 464 -18.40 25.89 47.79
C GLU A 464 -19.76 25.65 48.47
N SER A 465 -20.47 24.58 48.10
CA SER A 465 -21.79 24.24 48.67
C SER A 465 -21.75 23.74 50.13
N GLY A 466 -20.56 23.40 50.66
CA GLY A 466 -20.42 22.90 52.01
C GLY A 466 -21.20 21.60 52.25
N LYS A 467 -22.04 21.57 53.29
CA LYS A 467 -22.89 20.40 53.66
C LYS A 467 -24.35 20.52 53.20
N ASP A 468 -24.69 21.54 52.41
CA ASP A 468 -26.06 21.74 51.94
C ASP A 468 -26.42 20.66 50.91
N VAL A 469 -27.30 19.73 51.32
CA VAL A 469 -27.73 18.59 50.50
C VAL A 469 -28.48 19.06 49.26
N PHE A 470 -29.34 20.08 49.39
CA PHE A 470 -30.15 20.59 48.29
C PHE A 470 -29.27 21.24 47.22
N MET A 471 -28.28 22.03 47.64
CA MET A 471 -27.34 22.64 46.69
C MET A 471 -26.49 21.58 45.97
N ARG A 472 -26.05 20.53 46.67
CA ARG A 472 -25.30 19.42 46.05
C ARG A 472 -26.13 18.66 45.02
N GLU A 473 -27.42 18.45 45.26
CA GLU A 473 -28.34 17.82 44.30
C GLU A 473 -28.46 18.67 43.04
N ARG A 474 -28.72 19.98 43.17
CA ARG A 474 -28.78 20.90 42.01
C ARG A 474 -27.48 21.02 41.24
N ILE A 475 -26.34 20.99 41.91
CA ILE A 475 -25.02 20.97 41.25
C ILE A 475 -24.84 19.65 40.47
N SER A 476 -25.37 18.55 41.00
CA SER A 476 -25.35 17.25 40.34
C SER A 476 -26.23 17.24 39.08
N GLU A 477 -27.46 17.74 39.16
CA GLU A 477 -28.32 17.93 37.99
C GLU A 477 -27.66 18.83 36.93
N TRP A 478 -27.11 19.98 37.36
CA TRP A 478 -26.42 20.90 36.46
C TRP A 478 -25.24 20.27 35.73
N VAL A 479 -24.45 19.41 36.40
CA VAL A 479 -23.31 18.76 35.75
C VAL A 479 -23.76 17.75 34.71
N VAL A 480 -24.86 17.02 34.97
CA VAL A 480 -25.45 16.08 34.01
C VAL A 480 -25.95 16.85 32.77
N ASP A 481 -26.75 17.90 32.97
CA ASP A 481 -27.26 18.74 31.89
C ASP A 481 -26.13 19.38 31.05
N SER A 482 -25.05 19.80 31.71
CA SER A 482 -23.88 20.39 31.03
C SER A 482 -23.13 19.35 30.22
N CYS A 483 -22.95 18.15 30.75
CA CYS A 483 -22.35 17.02 30.07
C CYS A 483 -23.16 16.58 28.84
N GLU A 484 -24.48 16.48 28.97
CA GLU A 484 -25.38 16.13 27.86
C GLU A 484 -25.33 17.17 26.73
N ARG A 485 -25.27 18.46 27.09
CA ARG A 485 -25.17 19.55 26.13
C ARG A 485 -23.86 19.48 25.33
N ILE A 486 -22.73 19.30 26.00
CA ILE A 486 -21.42 19.18 25.34
C ILE A 486 -21.39 17.95 24.42
N ALA A 487 -21.95 16.81 24.86
CA ALA A 487 -22.05 15.61 24.04
C ALA A 487 -22.88 15.87 22.77
N ARG A 488 -24.03 16.55 22.92
CA ARG A 488 -24.91 16.89 21.79
C ARG A 488 -24.23 17.84 20.80
N GLU A 489 -23.63 18.92 21.28
CA GLU A 489 -22.90 19.88 20.44
C GLU A 489 -21.75 19.21 19.67
N THR A 490 -20.94 18.38 20.35
CA THR A 490 -19.81 17.68 19.72
C THR A 490 -20.28 16.72 18.62
N ARG A 491 -21.38 15.99 18.89
CA ARG A 491 -22.01 15.10 17.91
C ARG A 491 -22.54 15.89 16.72
N ASP A 492 -23.28 16.96 16.96
CA ASP A 492 -23.93 17.75 15.91
C ASP A 492 -22.87 18.45 15.01
N HIS A 493 -21.76 18.92 15.58
CA HIS A 493 -20.61 19.42 14.80
C HIS A 493 -19.94 18.34 13.96
N THR A 494 -19.70 17.16 14.53
CA THR A 494 -19.11 16.04 13.80
C THR A 494 -20.00 15.59 12.64
N GLN A 495 -21.32 15.59 12.85
CA GLN A 495 -22.30 15.32 11.81
C GLN A 495 -22.26 16.40 10.71
N ALA A 496 -22.23 17.68 11.08
CA ALA A 496 -22.16 18.78 10.10
C ALA A 496 -20.87 18.71 9.25
N LEU A 497 -19.74 18.33 9.85
CA LEU A 497 -18.49 18.08 9.11
C LEU A 497 -18.65 16.96 8.07
N LEU A 498 -19.29 15.85 8.46
CA LEU A 498 -19.57 14.74 7.56
C LEU A 498 -20.50 15.13 6.42
N GLU A 499 -21.58 15.86 6.71
CA GLU A 499 -22.52 16.35 5.70
C GLU A 499 -21.86 17.30 4.70
N ASN A 500 -21.01 18.22 5.18
CA ASN A 500 -20.25 19.13 4.32
C ASN A 500 -19.25 18.39 3.42
N ALA A 501 -18.56 17.38 3.95
CA ALA A 501 -17.66 16.53 3.16
C ALA A 501 -18.42 15.79 2.05
N MET A 502 -19.59 15.24 2.36
CA MET A 502 -20.44 14.55 1.38
C MET A 502 -21.01 15.50 0.32
N ARG A 503 -21.41 16.72 0.70
CA ARG A 503 -21.88 17.74 -0.27
C ARG A 503 -20.77 18.17 -1.23
N ASN A 504 -19.55 18.35 -0.75
CA ASN A 504 -18.41 18.69 -1.60
C ASN A 504 -18.05 17.55 -2.57
N LYS A 505 -18.17 16.29 -2.15
CA LYS A 505 -18.01 15.14 -3.05
C LYS A 505 -18.99 15.21 -4.23
N ASN A 506 -20.27 15.45 -3.94
CA ASN A 506 -21.32 15.53 -4.97
C ASN A 506 -21.13 16.73 -5.91
N ALA A 507 -20.60 17.85 -5.41
CA ALA A 507 -20.26 19.01 -6.24
C ALA A 507 -19.12 18.69 -7.22
N ASN A 508 -18.13 17.92 -6.77
CA ASN A 508 -17.00 17.53 -7.60
C ASN A 508 -17.39 16.49 -8.68
N GLU A 509 -18.25 15.53 -8.33
CA GLU A 509 -18.81 14.57 -9.30
C GLU A 509 -19.62 15.27 -10.40
N LYS A 510 -20.39 16.31 -10.05
CA LYS A 510 -21.12 17.14 -11.04
C LYS A 510 -20.18 17.92 -11.97
N PHE A 511 -19.04 18.38 -11.46
CA PHE A 511 -18.05 19.08 -12.28
C PHE A 511 -17.39 18.13 -13.29
N ILE A 512 -16.96 16.95 -12.83
CA ILE A 512 -16.32 15.93 -13.67
C ILE A 512 -17.27 15.47 -14.78
N THR A 513 -18.52 15.16 -14.44
CA THR A 513 -19.54 14.76 -15.42
C THR A 513 -19.81 15.89 -16.43
N SER A 514 -19.87 17.16 -16.02
CA SER A 514 -20.00 18.29 -16.95
C SER A 514 -18.82 18.42 -17.91
N THR A 515 -17.59 18.29 -17.43
CA THR A 515 -16.39 18.38 -18.29
C THR A 515 -16.25 17.22 -19.27
N LEU A 516 -16.68 16.00 -18.92
CA LEU A 516 -16.67 14.87 -19.85
C LEU A 516 -17.69 15.03 -20.99
N TYR A 517 -18.83 15.67 -20.72
CA TYR A 517 -19.83 15.97 -21.75
C TYR A 517 -19.38 17.06 -22.73
N ASP A 518 -18.55 18.03 -22.30
CA ASP A 518 -18.02 19.06 -23.19
C ASP A 518 -16.86 18.58 -24.07
N VAL A 519 -16.10 17.55 -23.64
CA VAL A 519 -14.99 16.98 -24.44
C VAL A 519 -15.49 15.98 -25.50
N THR A 520 -16.72 15.49 -25.37
CA THR A 520 -17.34 14.55 -26.33
C THR A 520 -18.21 15.23 -27.39
N ARG A 521 -18.32 16.57 -27.36
CA ARG A 521 -18.85 17.40 -28.46
C ARG A 521 -17.71 18.03 -29.25
#